data_AF-A0A354WKJ8-F1
#
_entry.id   AF-A0A354WKJ8-F1
#
_cell.length_a   1.000
_cell.length_b   1.000
_cell.length_c   1.000
_cell.angle_alpha   90.00
_cell.angle_beta   90.00
_cell.angle_gamma   90.00
#
_symmetry.space_group_name_H-M   'P 1'
#
loop_
_entity.id
_entity.type
_entity.pdbx_description
1 polymer ?
#
loop_
_entity_poly.entity_id
_entity_poly.type
_entity_poly.pdbx_seq_one_letter_code
_entity_poly.pdbx_strand_id
1 'polypeptide(L)' 'MKKFAAAVAVLMLLTGCSGGSKEMQRGLDLRAELLKASECRFSCEITADYSDKIYTFSMDCRCDPQGNLTFAVTAPETI' A
#
# COMPACT_ATOMS: atom_id res chain seq x y z
N MET A 1 46.30 21.03 16.12
CA MET A 1 45.30 20.19 16.83
C MET A 1 43.93 20.85 16.96
N LYS A 2 43.84 22.13 17.37
CA LYS A 2 42.56 22.86 17.57
C LYS A 2 41.67 23.01 16.32
N LYS A 3 42.28 23.12 15.12
CA LYS A 3 41.57 23.23 13.84
C LYS A 3 40.91 21.91 13.39
N PHE A 4 41.51 20.77 13.72
CA PHE A 4 40.96 19.45 13.42
C PHE A 4 39.78 19.10 14.32
N ALA A 5 39.85 19.50 15.60
CA ALA A 5 38.73 19.33 16.53
C ALA A 5 37.46 20.10 16.08
N ALA A 6 37.63 21.31 15.53
CA ALA A 6 36.51 22.09 15.00
C ALA A 6 35.89 21.44 13.75
N ALA A 7 36.71 20.89 12.85
CA ALA A 7 36.21 20.20 11.65
C ALA A 7 35.44 18.91 12.01
N VAL A 8 35.94 18.14 12.98
CA VAL A 8 35.26 16.94 13.48
C VAL A 8 33.93 17.29 14.16
N ALA A 9 33.89 18.37 14.96
CA ALA A 9 32.64 18.83 15.59
C ALA A 9 31.59 19.27 14.55
N VAL A 10 31.99 19.96 13.49
CA VAL A 10 31.09 20.34 12.37
C VAL A 10 30.57 19.11 11.64
N LEU A 11 31.41 18.10 11.40
CA LEU A 11 30.98 16.85 10.77
C LEU A 11 29.98 16.06 11.63
N MET A 12 30.16 16.05 12.96
CA MET A 12 29.19 15.43 13.88
C MET A 12 27.86 16.19 13.95
N LEU A 13 27.86 17.51 13.77
CA LEU A 13 26.63 18.31 13.72
C LEU A 13 25.85 18.09 12.41
N LEU A 14 26.52 17.71 11.32
CA LEU A 14 25.92 17.44 10.02
C LEU A 14 25.29 16.03 9.92
N THR A 15 25.63 15.10 10.82
CA THR A 15 25.07 13.72 10.81
C THR A 15 23.67 13.61 11.42
N GLY A 16 23.16 14.68 12.03
CA GLY A 16 21.88 14.68 12.75
C GLY A 16 20.61 14.66 11.88
N CYS A 17 20.72 14.78 10.55
CA CYS A 17 19.57 14.86 9.64
C CYS A 17 19.22 13.54 8.92
N SER A 18 19.89 12.43 9.25
CA SER A 18 19.70 11.13 8.56
C SER A 18 18.77 10.16 9.28
N GLY A 19 18.24 10.53 10.45
CA GLY A 19 17.23 9.76 11.16
C GLY A 19 15.87 9.86 10.48
N GLY A 20 15.73 9.27 9.30
CA GLY A 20 14.43 9.09 8.65
C GLY A 20 13.45 8.52 9.68
N SER A 21 12.26 9.09 9.77
CA SER A 21 11.28 8.62 10.75
C SER A 21 11.00 7.14 10.47
N LYS A 22 10.95 6.32 11.54
CA LYS A 22 10.60 4.90 11.42
C LYS A 22 9.29 4.70 10.64
N GLU A 23 8.36 5.63 10.80
CA GLU A 23 7.09 5.66 10.06
C GLU A 23 7.27 5.91 8.56
N MET A 24 8.19 6.78 8.16
CA MET A 24 8.50 7.00 6.73
C MET A 24 9.13 5.75 6.12
N GLN A 25 10.08 5.11 6.81
CA GLN A 25 10.68 3.86 6.33
C GLN A 25 9.61 2.76 6.20
N ARG A 26 8.72 2.63 7.19
CA ARG A 26 7.60 1.69 7.14
C ARG A 26 6.68 1.93 5.94
N GLY A 27 6.39 3.19 5.61
CA GLY A 27 5.61 3.54 4.42
C GLY A 27 6.32 3.19 3.11
N LEU A 28 7.63 3.40 3.04
CA LEU A 28 8.45 3.02 1.89
C LEU A 28 8.53 1.49 1.71
N ASP A 29 8.69 0.74 2.80
CA ASP A 29 8.72 -0.72 2.78
C ASP A 29 7.38 -1.30 2.29
N LEU A 30 6.26 -0.77 2.78
CA LEU A 30 4.93 -1.15 2.30
C LEU A 30 4.77 -0.86 0.80
N ARG A 31 5.16 0.34 0.36
CA ARG A 31 5.11 0.70 -1.06
C ARG A 31 5.97 -0.23 -1.91
N ALA A 32 7.15 -0.59 -1.44
CA ALA A 32 8.04 -1.51 -2.15
C ALA A 32 7.43 -2.90 -2.29
N GLU A 33 6.81 -3.45 -1.24
CA GLU A 33 6.09 -4.72 -1.29
C GLU A 33 4.89 -4.66 -2.26
N LEU A 34 4.11 -3.57 -2.24
CA LEU A 34 2.99 -3.39 -3.18
C LEU A 34 3.44 -3.28 -4.63
N LEU A 35 4.60 -2.68 -4.91
CA LEU A 35 5.16 -2.58 -6.26
C LEU A 35 5.77 -3.90 -6.76
N LYS A 36 6.21 -4.79 -5.85
CA LYS A 36 6.67 -6.14 -6.20
C LYS A 36 5.51 -7.08 -6.51
N ALA A 37 4.35 -6.85 -5.91
CA ALA A 37 3.16 -7.63 -6.23
C ALA A 37 2.77 -7.42 -7.70
N SER A 38 2.70 -8.52 -8.47
CA SER A 38 2.31 -8.47 -9.88
C SER A 38 0.82 -8.12 -10.07
N GLU A 39 0.00 -8.41 -9.06
CA GLU A 39 -1.42 -8.09 -9.01
C GLU A 39 -1.86 -7.97 -7.54
N CYS A 40 -2.90 -7.17 -7.29
CA CYS A 40 -3.61 -7.18 -6.02
C CYS A 40 -4.92 -7.95 -6.20
N ARG A 41 -5.11 -9.03 -5.42
CA ARG A 41 -6.28 -9.89 -5.50
C ARG A 41 -6.95 -10.02 -4.15
N PHE A 42 -8.28 -9.96 -4.14
CA PHE A 42 -9.07 -10.12 -2.94
C PHE A 42 -10.43 -10.74 -3.27
N SER A 43 -11.06 -11.36 -2.28
CA SER A 43 -12.45 -11.78 -2.36
C SER A 43 -13.31 -10.87 -1.48
N CYS A 44 -14.49 -10.49 -1.95
CA CYS A 44 -15.42 -9.67 -1.18
C CYS A 44 -16.88 -10.07 -1.44
N GLU A 45 -17.76 -9.57 -0.58
CA GLU A 45 -19.20 -9.59 -0.82
C GLU A 45 -19.68 -8.17 -1.12
N ILE A 46 -20.50 -8.03 -2.17
CA ILE A 46 -21.15 -6.77 -2.56
C ILE A 46 -22.65 -6.96 -2.40
N THR A 47 -23.28 -6.11 -1.59
CA THR A 47 -24.73 -6.08 -1.44
C THR A 47 -25.31 -4.95 -2.26
N ALA A 48 -26.22 -5.28 -3.17
CA ALA A 48 -26.97 -4.35 -4.00
C ALA A 48 -28.43 -4.33 -3.55
N ASP A 49 -28.93 -3.14 -3.25
CA ASP A 49 -30.32 -2.89 -2.89
C ASP A 49 -31.06 -2.33 -4.11
N TYR A 50 -32.00 -3.10 -4.66
CA TYR A 50 -32.86 -2.72 -5.78
C TYR A 50 -34.23 -2.20 -5.33
N SER A 51 -34.37 -1.82 -4.05
CA SER A 51 -35.62 -1.40 -3.38
C SER A 51 -36.63 -2.53 -3.14
N ASP A 52 -36.95 -3.32 -4.16
CA ASP A 52 -37.87 -4.47 -4.03
C ASP A 52 -37.15 -5.75 -3.56
N LYS A 53 -35.83 -5.83 -3.80
CA LYS A 53 -34.99 -6.95 -3.40
C LYS A 53 -33.57 -6.53 -3.09
N ILE A 54 -32.98 -7.22 -2.12
CA ILE A 54 -31.56 -7.13 -1.78
C ILE A 54 -30.87 -8.37 -2.33
N TYR A 55 -29.79 -8.18 -3.11
CA TYR A 55 -28.92 -9.24 -3.57
C TYR A 55 -27.53 -9.09 -2.96
N THR A 56 -26.93 -10.19 -2.55
CA THR A 56 -25.53 -10.25 -2.14
C THR A 56 -24.77 -11.10 -3.15
N PHE A 57 -23.68 -10.54 -3.67
CA PHE A 57 -22.79 -11.18 -4.63
C PHE A 57 -21.44 -11.44 -3.98
N SER A 58 -20.95 -12.67 -4.09
CA SER A 58 -19.55 -12.95 -3.81
C SER A 58 -18.72 -12.66 -5.06
N MET A 59 -17.56 -12.02 -4.90
CA MET A 59 -16.71 -11.64 -6.01
C MET A 59 -15.24 -12.03 -5.79
N ASP A 60 -14.59 -12.45 -6.87
CA ASP A 60 -13.13 -12.47 -7.01
C ASP A 60 -12.69 -11.19 -7.72
N CYS A 61 -11.86 -10.39 -7.06
CA CYS A 61 -11.47 -9.07 -7.52
C CYS A 61 -9.98 -9.03 -7.81
N ARG A 62 -9.61 -8.45 -8.95
CA ARG A 62 -8.20 -8.28 -9.34
C ARG A 62 -7.94 -6.86 -9.79
N CYS A 63 -6.88 -6.27 -9.25
CA CYS A 63 -6.36 -4.96 -9.64
C CYS A 63 -5.00 -5.16 -10.31
N ASP A 64 -4.86 -4.66 -11.53
CA ASP A 64 -3.62 -4.69 -12.28
C ASP A 64 -2.66 -3.56 -11.85
N PRO A 65 -1.38 -3.56 -12.29
CA PRO A 65 -0.43 -2.49 -11.98
C PRO A 65 -0.81 -1.11 -12.51
N GLN A 66 -1.72 -1.02 -13.48
CA GLN A 66 -2.25 0.23 -14.04
C GLN A 66 -3.42 0.78 -13.20
N GLY A 67 -3.90 0.02 -12.22
CA GLY A 67 -5.03 0.36 -11.38
C GLY A 67 -6.39 -0.02 -11.96
N ASN A 68 -6.43 -0.79 -13.05
CA ASN A 68 -7.69 -1.32 -13.57
C ASN A 68 -8.20 -2.44 -12.66
N LEU A 69 -9.49 -2.37 -12.31
CA LEU A 69 -10.14 -3.30 -11.41
C LEU A 69 -11.11 -4.18 -12.19
N THR A 70 -10.94 -5.50 -12.10
CA THR A 70 -11.86 -6.50 -12.64
C THR A 70 -12.57 -7.20 -11.49
N PHE A 71 -13.90 -7.27 -11.57
CA PHE A 71 -14.76 -8.00 -10.65
C PHE A 71 -15.35 -9.22 -11.36
N ALA A 72 -15.11 -10.41 -10.84
CA ALA A 72 -15.74 -11.64 -11.30
C ALA A 72 -16.74 -12.12 -10.26
N VAL A 73 -18.03 -12.16 -10.62
CA VAL A 73 -19.07 -12.72 -9.75
C VAL A 73 -18.82 -14.22 -9.60
N THR A 74 -18.70 -14.68 -8.37
CA THR A 74 -18.51 -16.11 -8.03
C THR A 74 -19.75 -16.72 -7.39
N ALA A 75 -20.67 -15.90 -6.86
CA ALA A 75 -21.98 -16.32 -6.40
C ALA A 75 -22.97 -15.14 -6.40
N PRO A 76 -24.29 -15.38 -6.57
CA PRO A 76 -24.88 -16.65 -6.99
C PRO A 76 -24.60 -16.96 -8.47
N GLU A 77 -24.83 -18.20 -8.91
CA GLU A 77 -24.65 -18.61 -10.31
C GLU A 77 -25.67 -17.97 -11.27
N THR A 78 -26.83 -17.55 -10.74
CA THR A 78 -27.94 -16.94 -11.47
C THR A 78 -28.54 -15.79 -10.68
N ILE A 79 -29.01 -14.75 -11.38
CA ILE A 79 -29.69 -13.57 -10.81
C ILE A 79 -31.20 -13.68 -10.98
#